data_AF-L7P8R9-F1
#
_entry.id   AF-L7P8R9-F1
#
_cell.length_a   1.000
_cell.length_b   1.000
_cell.length_c   1.000
_cell.angle_alpha   90.00
_cell.angle_beta   90.00
_cell.angle_gamma   90.00
#
_symmetry.space_group_name_H-M   'P 1'
#
loop_
_entity.id
_entity.type
_entity.pdbx_description
1 polymer ?
#
loop_
_entity_poly.entity_id
_entity_poly.type
_entity_poly.pdbx_seq_one_letter_code
_entity_poly.pdbx_strand_id
1 'polypeptide(L)'
;ISNPRWMFPKWSFGIRPQRVQEHVDKARADGAEVVVLLSHDGFDVGQKLATVVNGIDVILTGHTHDSIPVALKVGQTLLLSSGSHGKYLGRIDLEVKGGKVVDYNSTMIPVFADVIEPDKEMAAKIDEVRAPFEAECNRVIGKTEGLLYRRGNFNGSWDDLICEGLMEERDAEISISPGFRWGTTLLPGDNITIDDLYTQTGMTYPNVYRLEFTGAQLKEILEDVCDNLFHKDPFYQHGGDMKLKK
;
A
#
# COMPACT_ATOMS: atom_id res chain seq x y z
N ILE A 1 8.33 -11.79 -8.92
CA ILE A 1 8.61 -11.84 -7.46
C ILE A 1 9.48 -10.64 -7.08
N SER A 2 9.01 -9.77 -6.20
CA SER A 2 9.67 -8.51 -5.82
C SER A 2 11.06 -8.68 -5.17
N ASN A 3 11.41 -9.89 -4.73
CA ASN A 3 12.69 -10.23 -4.10
C ASN A 3 13.31 -11.46 -4.76
N PRO A 4 13.96 -11.33 -5.93
CA PRO A 4 14.51 -12.49 -6.62
C PRO A 4 15.69 -13.09 -5.83
N ARG A 5 15.77 -14.42 -5.76
CA ARG A 5 16.76 -15.14 -4.93
C ARG A 5 18.21 -14.80 -5.29
N TRP A 6 18.51 -14.39 -6.52
CA TRP A 6 19.87 -14.00 -6.90
C TRP A 6 20.31 -12.66 -6.29
N MET A 7 19.37 -11.75 -5.99
CA MET A 7 19.64 -10.50 -5.25
C MET A 7 19.61 -10.72 -3.73
N PHE A 8 18.75 -11.62 -3.25
CA PHE A 8 18.51 -11.86 -1.83
C PHE A 8 18.74 -13.35 -1.45
N PRO A 9 19.94 -13.91 -1.64
CA PRO A 9 20.16 -15.36 -1.57
C PRO A 9 19.93 -15.96 -0.18
N LYS A 10 20.04 -15.14 0.87
CA LYS A 10 19.91 -15.56 2.27
C LYS A 10 18.54 -15.23 2.87
N TRP A 11 17.75 -14.40 2.21
CA TRP A 11 16.56 -13.81 2.81
C TRP A 11 15.30 -14.41 2.18
N SER A 12 14.26 -14.61 2.99
CA SER A 12 12.95 -15.10 2.56
C SER A 12 11.89 -14.43 3.39
N PHE A 13 10.88 -13.89 2.70
CA PHE A 13 9.83 -13.04 3.26
C PHE A 13 8.43 -13.65 3.07
N GLY A 14 8.33 -14.98 3.11
CA GLY A 14 7.04 -15.66 3.03
C GLY A 14 6.25 -15.59 4.34
N ILE A 15 4.93 -15.69 4.23
CA ILE A 15 4.01 -15.81 5.36
C ILE A 15 4.32 -17.12 6.11
N ARG A 16 4.55 -17.04 7.43
CA ARG A 16 4.90 -18.18 8.28
C ARG A 16 4.03 -18.23 9.53
N PRO A 17 2.75 -18.66 9.42
CA PRO A 17 1.79 -18.59 10.53
C PRO A 17 2.27 -19.33 11.78
N GLN A 18 2.99 -20.45 11.62
CA GLN A 18 3.55 -21.21 12.74
C GLN A 18 4.57 -20.39 13.53
N ARG A 19 5.44 -19.64 12.84
CA ARG A 19 6.41 -18.77 13.49
C ARG A 19 5.73 -17.57 14.17
N VAL A 20 4.65 -17.05 13.58
CA VAL A 20 3.84 -16.02 14.26
C VAL A 20 3.23 -16.60 15.54
N GLN A 21 2.66 -17.81 15.50
CA GLN A 21 2.13 -18.49 16.68
C GLN A 21 3.19 -18.68 17.77
N GLU A 22 4.38 -19.17 17.43
CA GLU A 22 5.50 -19.31 18.38
C GLU A 22 5.84 -17.99 19.10
N HIS A 23 5.83 -16.87 18.36
CA HIS A 23 6.08 -15.55 18.94
C HIS A 23 4.92 -15.04 19.80
N VAL A 24 3.68 -15.31 19.42
CA VAL A 24 2.49 -14.99 20.23
C VAL A 24 2.51 -15.78 21.53
N ASP A 25 2.73 -17.10 21.47
CA ASP A 25 2.80 -17.97 22.64
C ASP A 25 3.93 -17.54 23.58
N LYS A 26 5.10 -17.19 23.01
CA LYS A 26 6.21 -16.65 23.79
C LYS A 26 5.84 -15.33 24.48
N ALA A 27 5.24 -14.37 23.77
CA ALA A 27 4.84 -13.10 24.37
C ALA A 27 3.86 -13.30 25.53
N ARG A 28 2.90 -14.21 25.38
CA ARG A 28 1.97 -14.58 26.46
C ARG A 28 2.66 -15.25 27.63
N ALA A 29 3.57 -16.20 27.38
CA ALA A 29 4.36 -16.86 28.42
C ALA A 29 5.25 -15.87 29.20
N ASP A 30 5.76 -14.85 28.51
CA ASP A 30 6.53 -13.75 29.10
C ASP A 30 5.64 -12.73 29.86
N GLY A 31 4.32 -12.94 29.91
CA GLY A 31 3.37 -12.17 30.72
C GLY A 31 2.54 -11.13 29.96
N ALA A 32 2.56 -11.12 28.62
CA ALA A 32 1.76 -10.17 27.85
C ALA A 32 0.24 -10.39 28.03
N GLU A 33 -0.44 -9.38 28.57
CA GLU A 33 -1.91 -9.37 28.71
C GLU A 33 -2.63 -8.99 27.41
N VAL A 34 -1.95 -8.28 26.51
CA VAL A 34 -2.45 -7.94 25.17
C VAL A 34 -1.34 -8.18 24.15
N VAL A 35 -1.69 -8.80 23.02
CA VAL A 35 -0.77 -9.03 21.90
C VAL A 35 -1.31 -8.33 20.66
N VAL A 36 -0.53 -7.38 20.16
CA VAL A 36 -0.80 -6.62 18.93
C VAL A 36 0.18 -7.07 17.85
N LEU A 37 -0.34 -7.54 16.72
CA LEU A 37 0.43 -7.80 15.51
C LEU A 37 0.44 -6.54 14.63
N LEU A 38 1.59 -5.88 14.54
CA LEU A 38 1.82 -4.86 13.52
C LEU A 38 2.27 -5.56 12.23
N SER A 39 1.39 -5.60 11.23
CA SER A 39 1.59 -6.33 9.98
C SER A 39 1.69 -5.38 8.77
N HIS A 40 2.42 -5.81 7.76
CA HIS A 40 2.43 -5.21 6.42
C HIS A 40 2.16 -6.27 5.34
N ASP A 41 1.39 -7.32 5.69
CA ASP A 41 1.08 -8.42 4.77
C ASP A 41 -0.16 -8.16 3.92
N GLY A 42 -0.94 -7.12 4.25
CA GLY A 42 -2.21 -6.80 3.59
C GLY A 42 -3.42 -7.14 4.45
N PHE A 43 -4.55 -6.54 4.11
CA PHE A 43 -5.79 -6.71 4.88
C PHE A 43 -6.33 -8.13 4.82
N ASP A 44 -6.44 -8.73 3.63
CA ASP A 44 -6.96 -10.09 3.47
C ASP A 44 -6.06 -11.17 4.07
N VAL A 45 -4.73 -10.99 3.99
CA VAL A 45 -3.78 -11.84 4.71
C VAL A 45 -3.96 -11.70 6.21
N GLY A 46 -4.14 -10.48 6.72
CA GLY A 46 -4.45 -10.23 8.12
C GLY A 46 -5.72 -10.94 8.57
N GLN A 47 -6.79 -10.89 7.75
CA GLN A 47 -8.05 -11.59 8.04
C GLN A 47 -7.82 -13.10 8.16
N LYS A 48 -7.05 -13.68 7.23
CA LYS A 48 -6.71 -15.10 7.28
C LYS A 48 -5.79 -15.45 8.46
N LEU A 49 -4.81 -14.61 8.79
CA LEU A 49 -3.94 -14.81 9.96
C LEU A 49 -4.75 -14.87 11.25
N ALA A 50 -5.77 -14.01 11.41
CA ALA A 50 -6.64 -14.02 12.58
C ALA A 50 -7.49 -15.30 12.73
N THR A 51 -7.65 -16.11 11.68
CA THR A 51 -8.36 -17.40 11.78
C THR A 51 -7.45 -18.58 12.09
N VAL A 52 -6.13 -18.44 11.89
CA VAL A 52 -5.17 -19.55 12.04
C VAL A 52 -4.11 -19.32 13.13
N VAL A 53 -3.95 -18.09 13.61
CA VAL A 53 -3.04 -17.75 14.72
C VAL A 53 -3.88 -17.34 15.93
N ASN A 54 -3.76 -18.09 17.01
CA ASN A 54 -4.49 -17.87 18.25
C ASN A 54 -3.73 -16.90 19.16
N GLY A 55 -4.46 -16.14 19.97
CA GLY A 55 -3.91 -15.30 21.04
C GLY A 55 -3.52 -13.88 20.62
N ILE A 56 -3.75 -13.49 19.36
CA ILE A 56 -3.63 -12.10 18.90
C ILE A 56 -4.92 -11.36 19.24
N ASP A 57 -4.83 -10.23 19.93
CA ASP A 57 -6.01 -9.39 20.23
C ASP A 57 -6.27 -8.35 19.14
N VAL A 58 -5.20 -7.78 18.57
CA VAL A 58 -5.30 -6.74 17.53
C VAL A 58 -4.29 -7.00 16.42
N ILE A 59 -4.73 -6.84 15.17
CA ILE A 59 -3.88 -6.74 13.99
C ILE A 59 -4.03 -5.33 13.43
N LEU A 60 -2.93 -4.58 13.42
CA LEU A 60 -2.81 -3.31 12.70
C LEU A 60 -2.08 -3.59 11.40
N THR A 61 -2.77 -3.50 10.27
CA THR A 61 -2.22 -3.93 8.97
C THR A 61 -2.13 -2.78 7.96
N GLY A 62 -1.14 -2.88 7.07
CA GLY A 62 -0.89 -1.97 5.96
C GLY A 62 -0.92 -2.68 4.60
N HIS A 63 -0.03 -2.27 3.68
CA HIS A 63 0.19 -2.82 2.33
C HIS A 63 -0.94 -2.66 1.31
N THR A 64 -2.17 -3.07 1.61
CA THR A 64 -3.30 -3.04 0.68
C THR A 64 -4.00 -1.68 0.64
N HIS A 65 -3.64 -0.77 1.55
CA HIS A 65 -4.15 0.60 1.66
C HIS A 65 -5.67 0.66 1.89
N ASP A 66 -6.25 -0.37 2.50
CA ASP A 66 -7.67 -0.37 2.87
C ASP A 66 -7.94 0.65 3.95
N SER A 67 -9.06 1.34 3.85
CA SER A 67 -9.54 2.25 4.89
C SER A 67 -10.75 1.60 5.52
N ILE A 68 -10.57 1.04 6.72
CA ILE A 68 -11.58 0.29 7.46
C ILE A 68 -12.16 1.19 8.57
N PRO A 69 -13.35 1.80 8.39
CA PRO A 69 -13.83 2.87 9.29
C PRO A 69 -14.01 2.43 10.75
N VAL A 70 -14.38 1.16 10.95
CA VAL A 70 -14.53 0.50 12.25
C VAL A 70 -13.78 -0.82 12.19
N ALA A 71 -12.98 -1.11 13.22
CA ALA A 71 -12.17 -2.32 13.28
C ALA A 71 -13.03 -3.58 13.07
N LEU A 72 -12.61 -4.42 12.14
CA LEU A 72 -13.25 -5.68 11.83
C LEU A 72 -12.90 -6.70 12.92
N LYS A 73 -13.90 -7.38 13.49
CA LYS A 73 -13.66 -8.47 14.44
C LYS A 73 -13.68 -9.82 13.73
N VAL A 74 -12.55 -10.52 13.73
CA VAL A 74 -12.41 -11.90 13.24
C VAL A 74 -12.15 -12.81 14.44
N GLY A 75 -13.13 -13.62 14.81
CA GLY A 75 -13.07 -14.39 16.06
C GLY A 75 -12.96 -13.47 17.28
N GLN A 76 -11.83 -13.50 17.98
CA GLN A 76 -11.53 -12.58 19.10
C GLN A 76 -10.54 -11.46 18.73
N THR A 77 -10.05 -11.43 17.49
CA THR A 77 -9.02 -10.51 17.05
C THR A 77 -9.66 -9.32 16.32
N LEU A 78 -9.24 -8.11 16.66
CA LEU A 78 -9.62 -6.86 15.98
C LEU A 78 -8.64 -6.56 14.85
N LEU A 79 -9.14 -6.17 13.68
CA LEU A 79 -8.33 -5.80 12.52
C LEU A 79 -8.63 -4.36 12.11
N LEU A 80 -7.58 -3.56 11.94
CA LEU A 80 -7.70 -2.21 11.43
C LEU A 80 -6.63 -1.90 10.38
N SER A 81 -7.04 -1.26 9.30
CA SER A 81 -6.17 -0.63 8.31
C SER A 81 -6.60 0.82 8.12
N SER A 82 -5.64 1.74 8.19
CA SER A 82 -5.86 3.19 8.24
C SER A 82 -5.68 3.88 6.88
N GLY A 83 -5.78 3.12 5.78
CA GLY A 83 -5.56 3.64 4.45
C GLY A 83 -4.09 3.88 4.14
N SER A 84 -3.79 5.06 3.58
CA SER A 84 -2.46 5.43 3.08
C SER A 84 -2.30 6.95 3.02
N HIS A 85 -1.09 7.42 2.72
CA HIS A 85 -0.76 8.84 2.48
C HIS A 85 -1.10 9.77 3.66
N GLY A 86 -1.12 9.24 4.90
CA GLY A 86 -1.46 10.01 6.08
C GLY A 86 -2.91 10.51 6.13
N LYS A 87 -3.80 10.02 5.27
CA LYS A 87 -5.21 10.50 5.18
C LYS A 87 -6.00 10.24 6.46
N TYR A 88 -5.64 9.20 7.20
CA TYR A 88 -6.30 8.82 8.44
C TYR A 88 -5.30 8.37 9.50
N LEU A 89 -5.63 8.65 10.75
CA LEU A 89 -5.04 8.04 11.94
C LEU A 89 -6.04 7.02 12.50
N GLY A 90 -5.67 5.74 12.49
CA GLY A 90 -6.45 4.69 13.15
C GLY A 90 -6.21 4.67 14.66
N ARG A 91 -7.29 4.66 15.43
CA ARG A 91 -7.29 4.55 16.89
C ARG A 91 -8.10 3.33 17.33
N ILE A 92 -7.53 2.54 18.22
CA ILE A 92 -8.23 1.46 18.94
C ILE A 92 -8.02 1.69 20.44
N ASP A 93 -9.10 1.90 21.15
CA ASP A 93 -9.13 1.95 22.61
C ASP A 93 -9.55 0.56 23.12
N LEU A 94 -8.79 -0.02 24.05
CA LEU A 94 -9.05 -1.35 24.62
C LEU A 94 -9.32 -1.25 26.12
N GLU A 95 -10.38 -1.93 26.59
CA GLU A 95 -10.56 -2.19 28.03
C GLU A 95 -10.01 -3.58 28.37
N VAL A 96 -9.05 -3.64 29.30
CA VAL A 96 -8.39 -4.88 29.71
C VAL A 96 -8.73 -5.20 31.17
N LYS A 97 -9.27 -6.40 31.44
CA LYS A 97 -9.55 -6.90 32.79
C LYS A 97 -9.09 -8.35 32.94
N GLY A 98 -8.31 -8.62 33.98
CA GLY A 98 -7.81 -9.97 34.27
C GLY A 98 -7.01 -10.58 33.11
N GLY A 99 -6.17 -9.77 32.45
CA GLY A 99 -5.35 -10.20 31.33
C GLY A 99 -6.10 -10.47 30.02
N LYS A 100 -7.32 -9.94 29.86
CA LYS A 100 -8.15 -10.13 28.66
C LYS A 100 -8.77 -8.81 28.21
N VAL A 101 -8.85 -8.61 26.89
CA VAL A 101 -9.65 -7.54 26.29
C VAL A 101 -11.14 -7.87 26.49
N VAL A 102 -11.85 -7.02 27.23
CA VAL A 102 -13.27 -7.21 27.55
C VAL A 102 -14.20 -6.28 26.79
N ASP A 103 -13.68 -5.13 26.35
CA ASP A 103 -14.40 -4.15 25.52
C ASP A 103 -13.41 -3.38 24.64
N TYR A 104 -13.93 -2.75 23.58
CA TYR A 104 -13.13 -1.93 22.67
C TYR A 104 -13.95 -0.85 21.98
N ASN A 105 -13.27 0.22 21.58
CA ASN A 105 -13.77 1.19 20.62
C ASN A 105 -12.72 1.38 19.52
N SER A 106 -13.18 1.65 18.29
CA SER A 106 -12.27 1.94 17.18
C SER A 106 -12.74 3.15 16.40
N THR A 107 -11.81 3.97 15.93
CA THR A 107 -12.12 5.19 15.20
C THR A 107 -11.07 5.45 14.14
N MET A 108 -11.52 5.82 12.95
CA MET A 108 -10.67 6.36 11.90
C MET A 108 -10.76 7.89 11.92
N ILE A 109 -9.68 8.54 12.34
CA ILE A 109 -9.62 9.99 12.48
C ILE A 109 -9.06 10.58 11.17
N PRO A 110 -9.87 11.33 10.39
CA PRO A 110 -9.38 11.95 9.16
C PRO A 110 -8.38 13.07 9.46
N VAL A 111 -7.32 13.14 8.66
CA VAL A 111 -6.29 14.18 8.77
C VAL A 111 -6.56 15.24 7.72
N PHE A 112 -7.29 16.29 8.12
CA PHE A 112 -7.60 17.45 7.28
C PHE A 112 -6.60 18.58 7.58
N ALA A 113 -5.66 18.82 6.66
CA ALA A 113 -4.57 19.78 6.85
C ALA A 113 -5.04 21.25 6.91
N ASP A 114 -6.25 21.54 6.42
CA ASP A 114 -6.93 22.83 6.50
C ASP A 114 -7.69 23.03 7.82
N VAL A 115 -7.85 21.98 8.63
CA VAL A 115 -8.57 22.02 9.92
C VAL A 115 -7.63 21.79 11.11
N ILE A 116 -6.58 20.98 10.94
CA ILE A 116 -5.65 20.60 12.02
C ILE A 116 -4.41 21.49 11.95
N GLU A 117 -4.10 22.21 13.03
CA GLU A 117 -2.86 23.01 13.12
C GLU A 117 -1.63 22.10 13.01
N PRO A 118 -0.72 22.33 12.05
CA PRO A 118 0.51 21.56 11.94
C PRO A 118 1.40 21.72 13.17
N ASP A 119 2.06 20.64 13.57
CA ASP A 119 3.12 20.72 14.58
C ASP A 119 4.27 21.59 14.07
N LYS A 120 4.66 22.59 14.86
CA LYS A 120 5.62 23.63 14.44
C LYS A 120 7.03 23.07 14.25
N GLU A 121 7.44 22.10 15.07
CA GLU A 121 8.76 21.49 14.97
C GLU A 121 8.84 20.62 13.72
N MET A 122 7.81 19.80 13.46
CA MET A 122 7.73 18.96 12.28
C MET A 122 7.62 19.79 10.99
N ALA A 123 6.80 20.85 10.99
CA ALA A 123 6.69 21.75 9.84
C ALA A 123 8.05 22.39 9.49
N ALA A 124 8.74 22.94 10.49
CA ALA A 124 10.08 23.50 10.29
C ALA A 124 11.07 22.45 9.79
N LYS A 125 10.96 21.19 10.25
CA LYS A 125 11.82 20.11 9.77
C LYS A 125 11.53 19.72 8.33
N ILE A 126 10.27 19.68 7.92
CA ILE A 126 9.87 19.43 6.53
C ILE A 126 10.43 20.54 5.64
N ASP A 127 10.27 21.80 6.02
CA ASP A 127 10.79 22.95 5.28
C ASP A 127 12.31 22.88 5.14
N GLU A 128 13.03 22.56 6.22
CA GLU A 128 14.49 22.38 6.21
C GLU A 128 14.92 21.28 5.22
N VAL A 129 14.25 20.12 5.24
CA VAL A 129 14.58 18.99 4.37
C VAL A 129 14.23 19.26 2.91
N ARG A 130 13.14 19.99 2.65
CA ARG A 130 12.69 20.31 1.29
C ARG A 130 13.40 21.50 0.68
N ALA A 131 13.93 22.43 1.47
CA ALA A 131 14.55 23.67 0.99
C ALA A 131 15.53 23.50 -0.20
N PRO A 132 16.42 22.48 -0.25
CA PRO A 132 17.32 22.29 -1.40
C PRO A 132 16.61 21.88 -2.69
N PHE A 133 15.37 21.37 -2.60
CA PHE A 133 14.62 20.77 -3.70
C PHE A 133 13.35 21.55 -4.06
N GLU A 134 12.96 22.55 -3.29
CA GLU A 134 11.70 23.31 -3.47
C GLU A 134 11.51 23.83 -4.90
N ALA A 135 12.54 24.39 -5.52
CA ALA A 135 12.44 24.89 -6.89
C ALA A 135 12.15 23.76 -7.90
N GLU A 136 12.76 22.59 -7.70
CA GLU A 136 12.51 21.43 -8.56
C GLU A 136 11.14 20.83 -8.26
N CYS A 137 10.81 20.50 -7.01
CA CYS A 137 9.52 19.93 -6.62
C CYS A 137 8.32 20.77 -7.11
N ASN A 138 8.42 22.11 -7.09
CA ASN A 138 7.34 22.99 -7.58
C ASN A 138 7.39 23.28 -9.09
N ARG A 139 8.35 22.71 -9.83
CA ARG A 139 8.44 22.92 -11.28
C ARG A 139 7.22 22.32 -11.96
N VAL A 140 6.38 23.19 -12.51
CA VAL A 140 5.20 22.81 -13.28
C VAL A 140 5.64 22.24 -14.64
N ILE A 141 5.17 21.03 -14.94
CA ILE A 141 5.47 20.31 -16.19
C ILE A 141 4.23 20.13 -17.07
N GLY A 142 3.05 20.46 -16.56
CA GLY A 142 1.81 20.41 -17.33
C GLY A 142 0.63 20.88 -16.52
N LYS A 143 -0.56 20.71 -17.09
CA LYS A 143 -1.83 21.00 -16.44
C LYS A 143 -2.83 19.93 -16.86
N THR A 144 -3.58 19.37 -15.91
CA THR A 144 -4.59 18.36 -16.25
C THR A 144 -5.94 19.02 -16.51
N GLU A 145 -6.66 18.56 -17.54
CA GLU A 145 -8.07 18.92 -17.77
C GLU A 145 -9.03 17.95 -17.07
N GLY A 146 -8.56 16.75 -16.74
CA GLY A 146 -9.34 15.69 -16.11
C GLY A 146 -8.82 15.30 -14.73
N LEU A 147 -9.57 14.43 -14.05
CA LEU A 147 -9.12 13.82 -12.80
C LEU A 147 -7.98 12.85 -13.10
N LEU A 148 -6.81 13.04 -12.49
CA LEU A 148 -5.71 12.08 -12.52
C LEU A 148 -5.69 11.29 -11.21
N TYR A 149 -5.91 9.99 -11.26
CA TYR A 149 -5.87 9.11 -10.08
C TYR A 149 -5.09 7.83 -10.37
N ARG A 150 -4.49 7.28 -9.31
CA ARG A 150 -3.64 6.10 -9.38
C ARG A 150 -4.38 4.79 -9.14
N ARG A 151 -5.10 4.71 -8.02
CA ARG A 151 -5.64 3.46 -7.49
C ARG A 151 -6.80 2.93 -8.34
N GLY A 152 -6.75 1.64 -8.70
CA GLY A 152 -7.84 0.95 -9.39
C GLY A 152 -7.38 -0.38 -9.96
N ASN A 153 -8.19 -1.43 -9.83
CA ASN A 153 -7.78 -2.82 -10.11
C ASN A 153 -7.31 -3.06 -11.56
N PHE A 154 -7.82 -2.30 -12.53
CA PHE A 154 -7.53 -2.47 -13.96
C PHE A 154 -6.98 -1.23 -14.64
N ASN A 155 -7.29 -0.03 -14.14
CA ASN A 155 -6.80 1.21 -14.70
C ASN A 155 -6.81 2.36 -13.67
N GLY A 156 -6.04 3.42 -13.96
CA GLY A 156 -6.06 4.72 -13.31
C GLY A 156 -5.58 5.78 -14.30
N SER A 157 -6.17 6.97 -14.29
CA SER A 157 -5.85 7.99 -15.32
C SER A 157 -4.41 8.54 -15.22
N TRP A 158 -3.74 8.38 -14.07
CA TRP A 158 -2.29 8.59 -14.00
C TRP A 158 -1.50 7.54 -14.80
N ASP A 159 -1.90 6.28 -14.71
CA ASP A 159 -1.28 5.20 -15.49
C ASP A 159 -1.52 5.40 -16.99
N ASP A 160 -2.71 5.85 -17.36
CA ASP A 160 -3.04 6.20 -18.74
C ASP A 160 -2.09 7.22 -19.34
N LEU A 161 -1.83 8.31 -18.61
CA LEU A 161 -0.94 9.38 -19.02
C LEU A 161 0.52 8.91 -19.12
N ILE A 162 0.98 8.14 -18.13
CA ILE A 162 2.35 7.59 -18.12
C ILE A 162 2.52 6.65 -19.32
N CYS A 163 1.59 5.72 -19.52
CA CYS A 163 1.66 4.75 -20.61
C CYS A 163 1.59 5.42 -21.99
N GLU A 164 0.76 6.46 -22.17
CA GLU A 164 0.74 7.24 -23.42
C GLU A 164 2.11 7.86 -23.72
N GLY A 165 2.70 8.57 -22.74
CA GLY A 165 4.01 9.17 -22.92
C GLY A 165 5.10 8.13 -23.21
N LEU A 166 5.01 6.95 -22.60
CA LEU A 166 5.93 5.85 -22.91
C LEU A 166 5.76 5.31 -24.33
N MET A 167 4.53 5.15 -24.81
CA MET A 167 4.29 4.69 -26.19
C MET A 167 4.77 5.71 -27.22
N GLU A 168 4.53 7.00 -26.97
CA GLU A 168 4.98 8.11 -27.83
C GLU A 168 6.52 8.20 -27.90
N GLU A 169 7.20 8.16 -26.76
CA GLU A 169 8.66 8.33 -26.68
C GLU A 169 9.46 7.07 -27.06
N ARG A 170 8.84 5.89 -27.02
CA ARG A 170 9.53 4.60 -27.20
C ARG A 170 9.08 3.80 -28.41
N ASP A 171 8.19 4.31 -29.24
CA ASP A 171 7.67 3.62 -30.43
C ASP A 171 7.23 2.18 -30.07
N ALA A 172 6.23 2.08 -29.20
CA ALA A 172 5.70 0.83 -28.69
C ALA A 172 4.18 0.74 -28.92
N GLU A 173 3.70 -0.44 -29.29
CA GLU A 173 2.27 -0.69 -29.54
C GLU A 173 1.46 -0.93 -28.25
N ILE A 174 2.14 -1.29 -27.16
CA ILE A 174 1.55 -1.61 -25.86
C ILE A 174 2.47 -1.08 -24.77
N SER A 175 1.90 -0.44 -23.75
CA SER A 175 2.61 -0.07 -22.53
C SER A 175 1.93 -0.68 -21.30
N ILE A 176 2.75 -1.22 -20.39
CA ILE A 176 2.32 -1.83 -19.13
C ILE A 176 2.96 -1.03 -18.01
N SER A 177 2.13 -0.48 -17.13
CA SER A 177 2.61 0.14 -15.90
C SER A 177 2.40 -0.82 -14.71
N PRO A 178 3.27 -0.77 -13.70
CA PRO A 178 3.06 -1.55 -12.48
C PRO A 178 1.85 -0.98 -11.71
N GLY A 179 0.86 -1.80 -11.34
CA GLY A 179 -0.31 -1.33 -10.59
C GLY A 179 -0.03 -1.06 -9.10
N PHE A 180 0.87 -0.12 -8.81
CA PHE A 180 1.10 0.33 -7.44
C PHE A 180 -0.13 1.01 -6.84
N ARG A 181 -0.28 0.83 -5.53
CA ARG A 181 -1.35 1.45 -4.72
C ARG A 181 -0.95 2.79 -4.12
N TRP A 182 0.33 3.17 -4.19
CA TRP A 182 0.83 4.48 -3.78
C TRP A 182 0.79 5.44 -4.97
N GLY A 183 0.50 6.70 -4.69
CA GLY A 183 0.29 7.76 -5.67
C GLY A 183 -0.82 8.72 -5.24
N THR A 184 -0.68 9.99 -5.61
CA THR A 184 -1.65 11.06 -5.32
C THR A 184 -2.70 11.20 -6.44
N THR A 185 -3.66 12.10 -6.20
CA THR A 185 -4.71 12.47 -7.14
C THR A 185 -4.59 13.95 -7.47
N LEU A 186 -4.72 14.33 -8.74
CA LEU A 186 -4.88 15.72 -9.18
C LEU A 186 -6.28 15.95 -9.72
N LEU A 187 -6.88 17.08 -9.36
CA LEU A 187 -8.20 17.49 -9.80
C LEU A 187 -8.13 18.15 -11.19
N PRO A 188 -9.24 18.17 -11.95
CA PRO A 188 -9.35 18.96 -13.16
C PRO A 188 -8.91 20.42 -12.94
N GLY A 189 -7.96 20.88 -13.74
CA GLY A 189 -7.42 22.24 -13.68
C GLY A 189 -6.19 22.39 -12.78
N ASP A 190 -5.77 21.35 -12.06
CA ASP A 190 -4.54 21.41 -11.28
C ASP A 190 -3.30 21.44 -12.18
N ASN A 191 -2.27 22.17 -11.73
CA ASN A 191 -0.94 22.05 -12.31
C ASN A 191 -0.37 20.67 -11.99
N ILE A 192 0.28 20.07 -12.97
CA ILE A 192 1.09 18.86 -12.76
C ILE A 192 2.51 19.33 -12.47
N THR A 193 3.02 19.03 -11.28
CA THR A 193 4.40 19.31 -10.88
C THR A 193 5.32 18.10 -11.11
N ILE A 194 6.63 18.31 -11.05
CA ILE A 194 7.56 17.17 -11.06
C ILE A 194 7.42 16.32 -9.78
N ASP A 195 7.06 16.92 -8.63
CA ASP A 195 6.85 16.18 -7.37
C ASP A 195 5.64 15.24 -7.50
N ASP A 196 4.60 15.63 -8.25
CA ASP A 196 3.49 14.75 -8.59
C ASP A 196 3.97 13.56 -9.42
N LEU A 197 4.80 13.79 -10.43
CA LEU A 197 5.37 12.71 -11.25
C LEU A 197 6.26 11.77 -10.42
N TYR A 198 7.12 12.31 -9.55
CA TYR A 198 7.91 11.52 -8.60
C TYR A 198 7.01 10.74 -7.65
N THR A 199 5.88 11.30 -7.23
CA THR A 199 4.89 10.59 -6.40
C THR A 199 4.20 9.43 -7.13
N GLN A 200 4.21 9.40 -8.47
CA GLN A 200 3.71 8.26 -9.25
C GLN A 200 4.82 7.26 -9.64
N THR A 201 6.08 7.70 -9.68
CA THR A 201 7.20 6.95 -10.30
C THR A 201 8.46 6.82 -9.44
N GLY A 202 8.41 7.26 -8.18
CA GLY A 202 9.51 7.31 -7.21
C GLY A 202 9.95 5.94 -6.70
N MET A 203 10.60 5.17 -7.57
CA MET A 203 11.21 3.88 -7.26
C MET A 203 12.72 3.92 -7.39
N THR A 204 13.41 3.08 -6.61
CA THR A 204 14.89 2.94 -6.68
C THR A 204 15.39 2.29 -7.98
N TYR A 205 14.49 1.76 -8.82
CA TYR A 205 14.76 1.13 -10.10
C TYR A 205 13.85 1.67 -11.21
N PRO A 206 13.84 3.00 -11.48
CA PRO A 206 12.83 3.65 -12.32
C PRO A 206 13.05 3.45 -13.84
N ASN A 207 13.92 2.53 -14.22
CA ASN A 207 14.28 2.29 -15.62
C ASN A 207 13.07 1.74 -16.39
N VAL A 208 12.86 2.29 -17.58
CA VAL A 208 11.86 1.81 -18.54
C VAL A 208 12.55 0.90 -19.56
N TYR A 209 11.91 -0.23 -19.87
CA TYR A 209 12.43 -1.21 -20.83
C TYR A 209 11.45 -1.39 -21.99
N ARG A 210 11.98 -1.46 -23.21
CA ARG A 210 11.25 -1.83 -24.42
C ARG A 210 11.68 -3.23 -24.83
N LEU A 211 10.72 -4.14 -24.93
CA LEU A 211 10.95 -5.55 -25.23
C LEU A 211 9.89 -6.03 -26.22
N GLU A 212 10.23 -7.05 -27.01
CA GLU A 212 9.28 -7.71 -27.91
C GLU A 212 8.63 -8.90 -27.19
N PHE A 213 7.31 -9.02 -27.33
CA PHE A 213 6.53 -10.14 -26.80
C PHE A 213 5.60 -10.69 -27.87
N THR A 214 5.45 -12.00 -27.92
CA THR A 214 4.36 -12.64 -28.67
C THR A 214 3.03 -12.41 -27.96
N GLY A 215 1.92 -12.46 -28.72
CA GLY A 215 0.58 -12.38 -28.13
C GLY A 215 0.31 -13.47 -27.07
N ALA A 216 0.92 -14.65 -27.22
CA ALA A 216 0.84 -15.72 -26.22
C ALA A 216 1.52 -15.33 -24.90
N GLN A 217 2.73 -14.75 -24.95
CA GLN A 217 3.43 -14.29 -23.75
C GLN A 217 2.68 -13.16 -23.05
N LEU A 218 2.11 -12.21 -23.81
CA LEU A 218 1.27 -11.15 -23.23
C LEU A 218 0.06 -11.74 -22.50
N LYS A 219 -0.61 -12.72 -23.11
CA LYS A 219 -1.72 -13.42 -22.46
C LYS A 219 -1.27 -14.11 -21.17
N GLU A 220 -0.16 -14.84 -21.20
CA GLU A 220 0.37 -15.53 -20.01
C GLU A 220 0.67 -14.56 -18.86
N ILE A 221 1.26 -13.40 -19.16
CA ILE A 221 1.53 -12.36 -18.14
C ILE A 221 0.22 -11.86 -17.52
N LEU A 222 -0.80 -11.57 -18.33
CA LEU A 222 -2.09 -11.08 -17.82
C LEU A 222 -2.82 -12.14 -16.98
N GLU A 223 -2.76 -13.41 -17.40
CA GLU A 223 -3.35 -14.53 -16.63
C GLU A 223 -2.63 -14.74 -15.29
N ASP A 224 -1.29 -14.68 -15.25
CA ASP A 224 -0.51 -14.78 -14.01
C ASP A 224 -0.85 -13.67 -13.01
N VAL A 225 -1.03 -12.43 -13.51
CA VAL A 225 -1.50 -11.30 -12.69
C VAL A 225 -2.92 -11.54 -12.16
N CYS A 226 -3.84 -12.02 -13.00
CA CYS A 226 -5.22 -12.33 -12.59
C CYS A 226 -5.28 -13.46 -11.56
N ASP A 227 -4.54 -14.55 -11.78
CA ASP A 227 -4.47 -15.69 -10.86
C ASP A 227 -3.96 -15.25 -9.49
N ASN A 228 -3.04 -14.27 -9.44
CA ASN A 228 -2.57 -13.71 -8.20
C ASN A 228 -3.60 -12.77 -7.53
N LEU A 229 -4.10 -11.79 -8.27
CA LEU A 229 -4.99 -10.74 -7.75
C LEU A 229 -6.33 -11.31 -7.26
N PHE A 230 -6.86 -12.32 -7.97
CA PHE A 230 -8.16 -12.92 -7.68
C PHE A 230 -8.03 -14.30 -7.01
N HIS A 231 -6.86 -14.64 -6.48
CA HIS A 231 -6.67 -15.90 -5.79
C HIS A 231 -7.66 -16.03 -4.62
N LYS A 232 -8.36 -17.16 -4.50
CA LYS A 232 -9.37 -17.37 -3.46
C LYS A 232 -8.79 -17.46 -2.06
N ASP A 233 -7.55 -17.91 -1.97
CA ASP A 233 -6.81 -17.96 -0.72
C ASP A 233 -5.94 -16.70 -0.57
N PRO A 234 -6.21 -15.84 0.44
CA PRO A 234 -5.44 -14.64 0.71
C PRO A 234 -3.92 -14.84 0.87
N PHE A 235 -3.44 -16.00 1.31
CA PHE A 235 -1.99 -16.22 1.47
C PHE A 235 -1.23 -16.29 0.14
N TYR A 236 -1.93 -16.46 -0.98
CA TYR A 236 -1.33 -16.44 -2.32
C TYR A 236 -1.63 -15.14 -3.07
N GLN A 237 -2.43 -14.25 -2.49
CA GLN A 237 -2.59 -12.90 -3.01
C GLN A 237 -1.31 -12.12 -2.70
N HIS A 238 -0.68 -11.58 -3.73
CA HIS A 238 0.52 -10.77 -3.63
C HIS A 238 0.29 -9.42 -4.34
N GLY A 239 1.03 -8.39 -3.94
CA GLY A 239 0.68 -7.01 -4.29
C GLY A 239 0.61 -6.69 -5.79
N GLY A 240 -0.24 -5.70 -6.13
CA GLY A 240 -0.33 -5.07 -7.45
C GLY A 240 -1.75 -5.08 -8.03
N ASP A 241 -2.19 -3.96 -8.59
CA ASP A 241 -3.32 -3.88 -9.52
C ASP A 241 -2.82 -4.21 -10.95
N MET A 242 -3.71 -4.50 -11.89
CA MET A 242 -3.37 -4.63 -13.31
C MET A 242 -3.50 -3.27 -14.00
N LYS A 243 -2.55 -2.87 -14.84
CA LYS A 243 -2.64 -1.65 -15.66
C LYS A 243 -2.09 -1.91 -17.04
N LEU A 244 -2.94 -1.81 -18.06
CA LEU A 244 -2.59 -2.09 -19.44
C LEU A 244 -3.17 -1.00 -20.33
N LYS A 245 -2.33 -0.45 -21.22
CA LYS A 245 -2.78 0.43 -22.29
C LYS A 245 -2.31 -0.10 -23.64
N LYS A 246 -3.21 0.00 -24.61
CA LYS A 246 -3.02 -0.36 -26.02
C LYS A 246 -3.34 0.87 -26.86
#